data_AF-A0A9P9KF34-F1
#
_entry.id   AF-A0A9P9KF34-F1
#
_cell.length_a   1.000
_cell.length_b   1.000
_cell.length_c   1.000
_cell.angle_alpha   90.00
_cell.angle_beta   90.00
_cell.angle_gamma   90.00
#
_symmetry.space_group_name_H-M   'P 1'
#
loop_
_entity.id
_entity.type
_entity.pdbx_description
1 polymer ?
#
loop_
_entity_poly.entity_id
_entity_poly.type
_entity_poly.pdbx_seq_one_letter_code
_entity_poly.pdbx_strand_id
1 'polypeptide(L)'
;MTVYRFKQDIPISNYLFAVASGNLARARIAEGSYVYSTPKDIDACVAEFQPDIQAIIDTAEPMTSVQPGRSPEVISSRRNENPVFNFYSAIVVSGDRENISVVAHELAHTFSENLVTNASWVHFWLNEGYTFLCYLERPLEKDKWLRFVPFYFKKFSQSSVDSEGFEETVFEFFAQDAKATATLDSVDWNSWYHKPGLPPKPSFKSASYEECIELAAKWMNTESSSDFTPRAHDVEGWTAGQVITFLDKLSDASKSIPSKYSKMLGSIYGLARTKNFEILSRYLRLSMRSKDKDILPDVEVFLGQTGRMKFVRPLFEEPLALNQTFAHKTFLKYRNSCHLTCVRLIKGVMDKNK
;
A
#
# COMPACT_ATOMS: atom_id res chain seq x y z
N MET A 1 31.90 -19.86 13.33
CA MET A 1 31.33 -18.96 12.31
C MET A 1 30.33 -19.78 11.51
N THR A 2 29.04 -19.47 11.60
CA THR A 2 28.01 -20.17 10.84
C THR A 2 27.99 -19.62 9.42
N VAL A 3 28.05 -20.50 8.42
CA VAL A 3 28.02 -20.12 6.99
C VAL A 3 26.68 -20.54 6.42
N TYR A 4 25.92 -19.58 5.89
CA TYR A 4 24.67 -19.82 5.18
C TYR A 4 24.92 -19.75 3.67
N ARG A 5 24.37 -20.70 2.91
CA ARG A 5 24.53 -20.79 1.45
C ARG A 5 23.14 -20.74 0.81
N PHE A 6 23.00 -19.89 -0.20
CA PHE A 6 21.76 -19.71 -0.95
C PHE A 6 22.03 -19.91 -2.44
N LYS A 7 21.01 -20.38 -3.16
CA LYS A 7 21.02 -20.53 -4.61
C LYS A 7 19.67 -20.07 -5.13
N GLN A 8 19.68 -19.18 -6.11
CA GLN A 8 18.50 -18.77 -6.88
C GLN A 8 18.65 -19.38 -8.27
N ASP A 9 17.77 -20.33 -8.60
CA ASP A 9 17.81 -21.07 -9.86
C ASP A 9 17.03 -20.36 -10.98
N ILE A 10 16.04 -19.54 -10.63
CA ILE A 10 15.27 -18.73 -11.58
C ILE A 10 16.06 -17.45 -11.86
N PRO A 11 16.30 -17.06 -13.12
CA PRO A 11 16.93 -15.79 -13.45
C PRO A 11 16.16 -14.60 -12.84
N ILE A 12 16.88 -13.67 -12.21
CA ILE A 12 16.30 -12.48 -11.59
C ILE A 12 17.09 -11.24 -12.00
N SER A 13 16.39 -10.10 -12.06
CA SER A 13 17.05 -8.80 -12.20
C SER A 13 17.86 -8.45 -10.95
N ASN A 14 18.97 -7.74 -11.10
CA ASN A 14 19.91 -7.47 -10.01
C ASN A 14 19.32 -6.64 -8.85
N TYR A 15 18.32 -5.81 -9.11
CA TYR A 15 17.64 -5.01 -8.08
C TYR A 15 16.79 -5.87 -7.12
N LEU A 16 16.46 -7.11 -7.52
CA LEU A 16 15.76 -8.09 -6.70
C LEU A 16 16.69 -8.86 -5.75
N PHE A 17 18.00 -8.61 -5.79
CA PHE A 17 18.93 -9.16 -4.82
C PHE A 17 18.74 -8.49 -3.45
N ALA A 18 18.51 -9.29 -2.41
CA ALA A 18 18.43 -8.82 -1.03
C ALA A 18 19.16 -9.75 -0.06
N VAL A 19 19.58 -9.17 1.07
CA VAL A 19 20.17 -9.90 2.18
C VAL A 19 19.75 -9.24 3.50
N ALA A 20 19.35 -10.07 4.46
CA ALA A 20 19.12 -9.68 5.85
C ALA A 20 19.93 -10.58 6.78
N SER A 21 20.50 -10.00 7.84
CA SER A 21 21.21 -10.74 8.87
C SER A 21 20.96 -10.09 10.22
N GLY A 22 20.69 -10.91 11.23
CA GLY A 22 20.36 -10.46 12.57
C GLY A 22 19.88 -11.62 13.46
N ASN A 23 19.35 -11.27 14.62
CA ASN A 23 18.68 -12.25 15.49
C ASN A 23 17.26 -12.50 14.96
N LEU A 24 17.12 -13.50 14.09
CA LEU A 24 15.87 -13.83 13.40
C LEU A 24 15.34 -15.19 13.90
N ALA A 25 14.09 -15.19 14.37
CA ALA A 25 13.30 -16.39 14.59
C ALA A 25 12.51 -16.73 13.31
N ARG A 26 12.18 -18.00 13.13
CA ARG A 26 11.36 -18.51 12.01
C ARG A 26 10.12 -19.23 12.54
N ALA A 27 8.96 -18.94 11.97
CA ALA A 27 7.72 -19.67 12.23
C ALA A 27 7.01 -20.01 10.92
N ARG A 28 6.23 -21.10 10.89
CA ARG A 28 5.46 -21.51 9.70
C ARG A 28 4.12 -20.77 9.69
N ILE A 29 3.72 -20.26 8.52
CA ILE A 29 2.45 -19.54 8.33
C ILE A 29 1.51 -20.20 7.31
N ALA A 30 2.04 -21.05 6.42
CA ALA A 30 1.25 -21.90 5.52
C ALA A 30 2.10 -23.10 5.04
N GLU A 31 1.55 -23.95 4.15
CA GLU A 31 2.31 -25.04 3.53
C GLU A 31 3.45 -24.46 2.68
N GLY A 32 4.69 -24.83 3.00
CA GLY A 32 5.87 -24.28 2.32
C GLY A 32 6.20 -22.80 2.60
N SER A 33 5.40 -22.07 3.39
CA SER A 33 5.62 -20.65 3.70
C SER A 33 5.93 -20.38 5.16
N TYR A 34 6.93 -19.52 5.39
CA TYR A 34 7.45 -19.18 6.71
C TYR A 34 7.51 -17.67 6.89
N VAL A 35 7.36 -17.21 8.13
CA VAL A 35 7.67 -15.84 8.53
C VAL A 35 8.96 -15.78 9.34
N TYR A 36 9.77 -14.76 9.10
CA TYR A 36 10.98 -14.42 9.84
C TYR A 36 10.84 -13.04 10.47
N SER A 37 11.13 -12.95 11.77
CA SER A 37 11.11 -11.69 12.51
C SER A 37 12.04 -11.76 13.72
N THR A 38 12.11 -10.70 14.53
CA THR A 38 12.79 -10.81 15.82
C THR A 38 12.08 -11.85 16.71
N PRO A 39 12.79 -12.55 17.62
CA PRO A 39 12.15 -13.50 18.52
C PRO A 39 11.00 -12.92 19.35
N LYS A 40 11.03 -11.60 19.61
CA LYS A 40 9.98 -10.92 20.37
C LYS A 40 8.69 -10.72 19.56
N ASP A 41 8.80 -10.56 18.25
CA ASP A 41 7.69 -10.15 17.39
C ASP A 41 7.10 -11.32 16.57
N ILE A 42 7.74 -12.50 16.60
CA ILE A 42 7.38 -13.64 15.76
C ILE A 42 5.94 -14.11 15.97
N ASP A 43 5.45 -14.15 17.21
CA ASP A 43 4.09 -14.60 17.53
C ASP A 43 3.04 -13.62 16.99
N ALA A 44 3.31 -12.32 17.04
CA ALA A 44 2.44 -11.30 16.47
C ALA A 44 2.38 -11.42 14.94
N CYS A 45 3.52 -11.69 14.29
CA CYS A 45 3.56 -11.95 12.85
C CYS A 45 2.77 -13.22 12.48
N VAL A 46 2.88 -14.29 13.25
CA VAL A 46 2.12 -15.53 13.01
C VAL A 46 0.62 -15.26 13.12
N ALA A 47 0.19 -14.58 14.18
CA ALA A 47 -1.22 -14.22 14.38
C ALA A 47 -1.78 -13.32 13.25
N GLU A 48 -0.95 -12.45 12.69
CA GLU A 48 -1.33 -11.57 11.58
C GLU A 48 -1.50 -12.35 10.26
N PHE A 49 -0.53 -13.22 9.93
CA PHE A 49 -0.43 -13.77 8.59
C PHE A 49 -1.10 -15.15 8.45
N GLN A 50 -0.87 -16.06 9.41
CA GLN A 50 -1.27 -17.46 9.29
C GLN A 50 -2.74 -17.69 8.86
N PRO A 51 -3.73 -16.90 9.32
CA PRO A 51 -5.12 -17.15 8.94
C PRO A 51 -5.44 -16.97 7.45
N ASP A 52 -4.71 -16.11 6.75
CA ASP A 52 -5.11 -15.59 5.43
C ASP A 52 -4.12 -15.96 4.31
N ILE A 53 -2.86 -16.28 4.63
CA ILE A 53 -1.80 -16.53 3.62
C ILE A 53 -2.16 -17.65 2.64
N GLN A 54 -2.70 -18.77 3.12
CA GLN A 54 -3.02 -19.90 2.23
C GLN A 54 -4.08 -19.49 1.20
N ALA A 55 -5.13 -18.79 1.63
CA ALA A 55 -6.18 -18.30 0.73
C ALA A 55 -5.63 -17.30 -0.30
N ILE A 56 -4.67 -16.46 0.10
CA ILE A 56 -4.00 -15.52 -0.82
C ILE A 56 -3.18 -16.29 -1.87
N ILE A 57 -2.45 -17.34 -1.46
CA ILE A 57 -1.67 -18.19 -2.37
C ILE A 57 -2.61 -18.91 -3.36
N ASP A 58 -3.63 -19.59 -2.85
CA ASP A 58 -4.60 -20.35 -3.64
C ASP A 58 -5.37 -19.45 -4.63
N THR A 59 -5.54 -18.16 -4.31
CA THR A 59 -6.17 -17.18 -5.21
C THR A 59 -5.24 -16.74 -6.34
N ALA A 60 -3.95 -16.65 -6.07
CA ALA A 60 -2.96 -16.23 -7.06
C ALA A 60 -2.55 -17.36 -8.03
N GLU A 61 -2.58 -18.61 -7.56
CA GLU A 61 -2.13 -19.79 -8.31
C GLU A 61 -2.83 -19.97 -9.67
N PRO A 62 -4.16 -19.86 -9.81
CA PRO A 62 -4.85 -20.02 -11.10
C PRO A 62 -4.56 -18.88 -12.09
N MET A 63 -4.08 -17.73 -11.60
CA MET A 63 -3.77 -16.58 -12.46
C MET A 63 -2.54 -16.84 -13.33
N THR A 64 -1.77 -17.89 -13.06
CA THR A 64 -0.61 -18.27 -13.86
C THR A 64 -0.51 -19.78 -14.04
N SER A 65 -0.41 -20.25 -15.29
CA SER A 65 -0.14 -21.67 -15.58
C SER A 65 1.32 -22.06 -15.33
N VAL A 66 2.10 -21.25 -14.60
CA VAL A 66 3.54 -21.39 -14.38
C VAL A 66 3.77 -21.30 -12.88
N GLN A 67 4.04 -22.45 -12.26
CA GLN A 67 4.46 -22.52 -10.85
C GLN A 67 5.91 -22.07 -10.73
N PRO A 68 6.23 -20.94 -10.10
CA PRO A 68 7.59 -20.69 -9.64
C PRO A 68 7.86 -21.68 -8.51
N GLY A 69 8.96 -22.43 -8.61
CA GLY A 69 9.18 -23.68 -7.87
C GLY A 69 9.30 -23.64 -6.35
N ARG A 70 8.89 -22.57 -5.64
CA ARG A 70 8.76 -22.48 -4.17
C ARG A 70 7.74 -21.44 -3.72
N SER A 71 6.98 -21.76 -2.66
CA SER A 71 6.13 -20.79 -1.94
C SER A 71 6.98 -19.67 -1.33
N PRO A 72 6.50 -18.41 -1.29
CA PRO A 72 7.25 -17.31 -0.72
C PRO A 72 7.40 -17.44 0.79
N GLU A 73 8.58 -17.07 1.27
CA GLU A 73 8.91 -16.82 2.67
C GLU A 73 8.78 -15.31 2.95
N VAL A 74 8.28 -14.95 4.13
CA VAL A 74 7.97 -13.57 4.56
C VAL A 74 9.05 -13.13 5.55
N ILE A 75 9.78 -12.05 5.29
CA ILE A 75 10.72 -11.44 6.23
C ILE A 75 10.17 -10.09 6.69
N SER A 76 10.05 -9.88 8.01
CA SER A 76 9.72 -8.57 8.60
C SER A 76 10.93 -7.63 8.56
N SER A 77 11.17 -6.97 7.43
CA SER A 77 11.93 -5.72 7.31
C SER A 77 11.47 -4.97 6.05
N ARG A 78 11.71 -3.65 5.93
CA ARG A 78 11.30 -2.75 4.80
C ARG A 78 10.64 -3.40 3.54
N ARG A 79 9.47 -2.92 3.12
CA ARG A 79 8.74 -3.38 1.90
C ARG A 79 9.64 -3.60 0.67
N ASN A 80 9.73 -4.84 0.17
CA ASN A 80 10.40 -5.23 -1.08
C ASN A 80 9.98 -6.65 -1.52
N GLU A 81 9.73 -6.85 -2.81
CA GLU A 81 9.13 -8.04 -3.44
C GLU A 81 10.14 -9.15 -3.82
N ASN A 82 11.22 -9.29 -3.04
CA ASN A 82 12.33 -10.15 -3.42
C ASN A 82 11.91 -11.62 -3.61
N PRO A 83 12.32 -12.28 -4.70
CA PRO A 83 12.03 -13.69 -4.96
C PRO A 83 12.36 -14.58 -3.78
N VAL A 84 11.45 -15.49 -3.44
CA VAL A 84 11.53 -16.41 -2.28
C VAL A 84 11.42 -15.72 -0.92
N PHE A 85 11.81 -14.45 -0.77
CA PHE A 85 11.79 -13.73 0.51
C PHE A 85 11.15 -12.35 0.36
N ASN A 86 9.85 -12.21 0.60
CA ASN A 86 9.21 -10.90 0.58
C ASN A 86 9.52 -10.14 1.88
N PHE A 87 10.01 -8.91 1.74
CA PHE A 87 10.34 -8.04 2.86
C PHE A 87 9.13 -7.17 3.18
N TYR A 88 8.67 -7.16 4.44
CA TYR A 88 7.57 -6.32 4.92
C TYR A 88 7.97 -5.37 6.04
N SER A 89 7.48 -4.14 5.99
CA SER A 89 7.61 -3.23 7.13
C SER A 89 6.79 -3.75 8.32
N ALA A 90 7.34 -3.67 9.53
CA ALA A 90 6.67 -4.13 10.77
C ALA A 90 5.27 -3.53 10.99
N ILE A 91 4.99 -2.36 10.42
CA ILE A 91 3.66 -1.70 10.45
C ILE A 91 2.55 -2.50 9.76
N VAL A 92 2.89 -3.51 8.95
CA VAL A 92 1.88 -4.41 8.34
C VAL A 92 1.21 -5.25 9.42
N VAL A 93 1.93 -5.53 10.52
CA VAL A 93 1.38 -6.23 11.69
C VAL A 93 0.63 -5.23 12.56
N SER A 94 -0.67 -5.05 12.28
CA SER A 94 -1.55 -4.15 13.03
C SER A 94 -2.36 -4.86 14.12
N GLY A 95 -2.41 -6.19 14.12
CA GLY A 95 -3.18 -7.03 15.04
C GLY A 95 -4.66 -7.16 14.67
N ASP A 96 -5.09 -6.52 13.57
CA ASP A 96 -6.45 -6.53 13.05
C ASP A 96 -6.55 -7.24 11.68
N ARG A 97 -5.40 -7.58 11.05
CA ARG A 97 -5.30 -8.22 9.72
C ARG A 97 -5.80 -7.36 8.56
N GLU A 98 -6.05 -6.07 8.80
CA GLU A 98 -6.58 -5.16 7.79
C GLU A 98 -5.52 -4.65 6.80
N ASN A 99 -4.23 -4.91 7.06
CA ASN A 99 -3.12 -4.56 6.16
C ASN A 99 -2.65 -5.74 5.30
N ILE A 100 -3.35 -6.89 5.34
CA ILE A 100 -2.95 -8.11 4.64
C ILE A 100 -2.94 -7.98 3.11
N SER A 101 -3.67 -7.00 2.55
CA SER A 101 -3.64 -6.70 1.12
C SER A 101 -2.25 -6.33 0.61
N VAL A 102 -1.37 -5.81 1.47
CA VAL A 102 0.05 -5.58 1.15
C VAL A 102 0.74 -6.90 0.83
N VAL A 103 0.41 -7.98 1.54
CA VAL A 103 0.96 -9.31 1.28
C VAL A 103 0.53 -9.84 -0.08
N ALA A 104 -0.75 -9.67 -0.42
CA ALA A 104 -1.27 -10.06 -1.73
C ALA A 104 -0.56 -9.30 -2.87
N HIS A 105 -0.25 -8.02 -2.67
CA HIS A 105 0.52 -7.24 -3.64
C HIS A 105 1.95 -7.78 -3.83
N GLU A 106 2.71 -8.01 -2.76
CA GLU A 106 4.07 -8.56 -2.92
C GLU A 106 4.03 -9.99 -3.48
N LEU A 107 2.98 -10.76 -3.20
CA LEU A 107 2.81 -12.07 -3.82
C LEU A 107 2.60 -11.93 -5.33
N ALA A 108 1.80 -10.95 -5.80
CA ALA A 108 1.56 -10.72 -7.22
C ALA A 108 2.85 -10.42 -8.00
N HIS A 109 3.83 -9.74 -7.37
CA HIS A 109 5.15 -9.50 -7.96
C HIS A 109 5.97 -10.76 -8.24
N THR A 110 5.59 -11.90 -7.65
CA THR A 110 6.11 -13.21 -8.09
C THR A 110 5.91 -13.41 -9.61
N PHE A 111 4.88 -12.79 -10.18
CA PHE A 111 4.57 -12.81 -11.60
C PHE A 111 4.91 -11.49 -12.27
N SER A 112 4.27 -10.39 -11.85
CA SER A 112 4.42 -9.05 -12.41
C SER A 112 5.63 -8.33 -11.85
N GLU A 113 6.82 -8.89 -12.08
CA GLU A 113 8.16 -8.31 -11.83
C GLU A 113 9.21 -9.42 -11.83
N ASN A 114 9.04 -10.41 -10.95
CA ASN A 114 10.01 -11.48 -10.74
C ASN A 114 10.06 -12.46 -11.92
N LEU A 115 8.88 -12.78 -12.50
CA LEU A 115 8.78 -13.66 -13.67
C LEU A 115 8.79 -12.87 -14.98
N VAL A 116 8.09 -11.74 -15.03
CA VAL A 116 8.06 -10.82 -16.17
C VAL A 116 8.45 -9.44 -15.67
N THR A 117 9.61 -8.97 -16.10
CA THR A 117 10.18 -7.70 -15.62
C THR A 117 9.99 -6.60 -16.67
N ASN A 118 9.78 -5.35 -16.25
CA ASN A 118 9.94 -4.20 -17.15
C ASN A 118 11.36 -4.13 -17.75
N ALA A 119 11.46 -3.92 -19.07
CA ALA A 119 12.75 -3.83 -19.78
C ALA A 119 13.63 -2.66 -19.31
N SER A 120 13.02 -1.59 -18.81
CA SER A 120 13.71 -0.50 -18.14
C SER A 120 12.76 0.27 -17.21
N TRP A 121 13.31 1.16 -16.39
CA TRP A 121 12.55 1.95 -15.41
C TRP A 121 11.50 2.88 -16.02
N VAL A 122 11.57 3.20 -17.32
CA VAL A 122 10.52 4.01 -17.97
C VAL A 122 9.22 3.21 -18.16
N HIS A 123 9.31 1.87 -18.15
CA HIS A 123 8.17 0.95 -18.25
C HIS A 123 7.75 0.38 -16.89
N PHE A 124 8.11 1.02 -15.79
CA PHE A 124 7.81 0.55 -14.42
C PHE A 124 6.31 0.33 -14.16
N TRP A 125 5.44 0.98 -14.93
CA TRP A 125 4.00 0.76 -14.89
C TRP A 125 3.60 -0.69 -15.22
N LEU A 126 4.42 -1.47 -15.93
CA LEU A 126 4.14 -2.88 -16.20
C LEU A 126 4.19 -3.74 -14.95
N ASN A 127 4.99 -3.35 -13.94
CA ASN A 127 5.10 -4.06 -12.67
C ASN A 127 4.04 -3.59 -11.67
N GLU A 128 3.71 -2.29 -11.65
CA GLU A 128 2.95 -1.63 -10.57
C GLU A 128 1.60 -1.03 -11.01
N GLY A 129 1.39 -0.88 -12.31
CA GLY A 129 0.29 -0.10 -12.88
C GLY A 129 -1.06 -0.78 -12.69
N TYR A 130 -2.01 -0.06 -12.11
CA TYR A 130 -3.37 -0.56 -11.90
C TYR A 130 -4.40 0.12 -12.82
N THR A 131 -4.39 1.45 -12.88
CA THR A 131 -5.44 2.25 -13.54
C THR A 131 -5.60 1.93 -15.01
N PHE A 132 -4.49 1.78 -15.75
CA PHE A 132 -4.54 1.50 -17.17
C PHE A 132 -5.03 0.07 -17.45
N LEU A 133 -4.58 -0.91 -16.66
CA LEU A 133 -5.06 -2.30 -16.77
C LEU A 133 -6.57 -2.39 -16.52
N CYS A 134 -7.10 -1.68 -15.50
CA CYS A 134 -8.55 -1.60 -15.28
C CYS A 134 -9.29 -0.88 -16.41
N TYR A 135 -8.68 0.12 -17.05
CA TYR A 135 -9.26 0.80 -18.19
C TYR A 135 -9.40 -0.13 -19.39
N LEU A 136 -8.41 -1.00 -19.64
CA LEU A 136 -8.47 -2.02 -20.69
C LEU A 136 -9.44 -3.16 -20.35
N GLU A 137 -9.41 -3.69 -19.12
CA GLU A 137 -10.24 -4.83 -18.69
C GLU A 137 -11.74 -4.57 -18.91
N ARG A 138 -12.22 -3.37 -18.56
CA ARG A 138 -13.66 -3.05 -18.56
C ARG A 138 -14.32 -3.25 -19.92
N PRO A 139 -13.87 -2.61 -21.02
CA PRO A 139 -14.48 -2.80 -22.32
C PRO A 139 -14.08 -4.13 -22.97
N LEU A 140 -12.94 -4.73 -22.60
CA LEU A 140 -12.49 -6.04 -23.09
C LEU A 140 -13.16 -7.22 -22.39
N GLU A 141 -14.01 -6.96 -21.40
CA GLU A 141 -14.74 -7.94 -20.60
C GLU A 141 -13.82 -8.74 -19.66
N LYS A 142 -14.13 -8.70 -18.36
CA LYS A 142 -13.32 -9.30 -17.29
C LYS A 142 -12.96 -10.77 -17.56
N ASP A 143 -13.89 -11.59 -18.02
CA ASP A 143 -13.65 -13.02 -18.26
C ASP A 143 -12.69 -13.29 -19.42
N LYS A 144 -12.60 -12.37 -20.40
CA LYS A 144 -11.61 -12.48 -21.49
C LYS A 144 -10.25 -11.97 -21.00
N TRP A 145 -10.24 -10.86 -20.27
CA TRP A 145 -9.04 -10.30 -19.65
C TRP A 145 -8.36 -11.29 -18.69
N LEU A 146 -9.12 -11.99 -17.84
CA LEU A 146 -8.59 -13.02 -16.94
C LEU A 146 -7.98 -14.22 -17.68
N ARG A 147 -8.34 -14.46 -18.96
CA ARG A 147 -7.68 -15.46 -19.82
C ARG A 147 -6.42 -14.91 -20.49
N PHE A 148 -6.35 -13.61 -20.72
CA PHE A 148 -5.15 -12.92 -21.23
C PHE A 148 -4.01 -12.93 -20.21
N VAL A 149 -4.30 -12.71 -18.93
CA VAL A 149 -3.30 -12.64 -17.85
C VAL A 149 -2.33 -13.85 -17.82
N PRO A 150 -2.79 -15.12 -17.74
CA PRO A 150 -1.89 -16.28 -17.77
C PRO A 150 -1.17 -16.45 -19.12
N PHE A 151 -1.79 -16.05 -20.24
CA PHE A 151 -1.14 -16.06 -21.56
C PHE A 151 0.05 -15.08 -21.60
N TYR A 152 -0.14 -13.86 -21.12
CA TYR A 152 0.90 -12.84 -21.02
C TYR A 152 2.10 -13.32 -20.17
N PHE A 153 1.84 -13.80 -18.96
CA PHE A 153 2.91 -14.29 -18.08
C PHE A 153 3.62 -15.52 -18.64
N LYS A 154 2.92 -16.39 -19.36
CA LYS A 154 3.53 -17.52 -20.05
C LYS A 154 4.43 -17.07 -21.21
N LYS A 155 3.99 -16.08 -22.00
CA LYS A 155 4.73 -15.56 -23.16
C LYS A 155 6.05 -14.91 -22.75
N PHE A 156 6.03 -14.10 -21.70
CA PHE A 156 7.20 -13.35 -21.25
C PHE A 156 7.94 -13.97 -20.07
N SER A 157 7.62 -15.21 -19.71
CA SER A 157 8.24 -15.90 -18.56
C SER A 157 9.77 -15.86 -18.61
N GLN A 158 10.38 -15.38 -17.54
CA GLN A 158 11.84 -15.20 -17.37
C GLN A 158 12.46 -14.24 -18.40
N SER A 159 11.70 -13.24 -18.83
CA SER A 159 12.16 -12.22 -19.76
C SER A 159 11.74 -10.83 -19.30
N SER A 160 12.23 -9.82 -20.02
CA SER A 160 11.82 -8.44 -19.81
C SER A 160 11.02 -7.90 -20.99
N VAL A 161 10.06 -7.02 -20.71
CA VAL A 161 9.09 -6.49 -21.67
C VAL A 161 8.96 -4.97 -21.52
N ASP A 162 8.82 -4.28 -22.64
CA ASP A 162 8.53 -2.84 -22.70
C ASP A 162 7.04 -2.59 -23.01
N SER A 163 6.67 -1.32 -23.10
CA SER A 163 5.28 -0.93 -23.37
C SER A 163 4.78 -1.43 -24.73
N GLU A 164 5.66 -1.46 -25.74
CA GLU A 164 5.32 -1.90 -27.10
C GLU A 164 5.07 -3.41 -27.13
N GLY A 165 5.95 -4.21 -26.53
CA GLY A 165 5.77 -5.65 -26.42
C GLY A 165 4.52 -6.05 -25.63
N PHE A 166 4.14 -5.28 -24.61
CA PHE A 166 2.86 -5.45 -23.92
C PHE A 166 1.69 -5.19 -24.87
N GLU A 167 1.68 -4.04 -25.54
CA GLU A 167 0.61 -3.63 -26.47
C GLU A 167 0.42 -4.66 -27.59
N GLU A 168 1.49 -5.03 -28.28
CA GLU A 168 1.47 -6.04 -29.34
C GLU A 168 0.87 -7.37 -28.86
N THR A 169 1.20 -7.78 -27.63
CA THR A 169 0.69 -9.03 -27.05
C THR A 169 -0.80 -8.95 -26.72
N VAL A 170 -1.30 -7.79 -26.31
CA VAL A 170 -2.74 -7.57 -26.13
C VAL A 170 -3.45 -7.72 -27.47
N PHE A 171 -2.96 -7.04 -28.52
CA PHE A 171 -3.54 -7.16 -29.86
C PHE A 171 -3.49 -8.59 -30.41
N GLU A 172 -2.37 -9.29 -30.23
CA GLU A 172 -2.21 -10.69 -30.64
C GLU A 172 -3.26 -11.59 -29.99
N PHE A 173 -3.44 -11.47 -28.67
CA PHE A 173 -4.37 -12.33 -27.93
C PHE A 173 -5.83 -12.11 -28.36
N PHE A 174 -6.21 -10.84 -28.60
CA PHE A 174 -7.57 -10.46 -28.94
C PHE A 174 -7.87 -10.45 -30.44
N ALA A 175 -6.91 -10.79 -31.31
CA ALA A 175 -7.02 -10.66 -32.76
C ALA A 175 -8.24 -11.38 -33.39
N GLN A 176 -8.69 -12.48 -32.78
CA GLN A 176 -9.84 -13.27 -33.27
C GLN A 176 -11.20 -12.74 -32.76
N ASP A 177 -11.21 -11.78 -31.84
CA ASP A 177 -12.41 -11.16 -31.30
C ASP A 177 -12.59 -9.78 -31.92
N ALA A 178 -13.40 -9.70 -32.97
CA ALA A 178 -13.63 -8.46 -33.71
C ALA A 178 -14.11 -7.29 -32.82
N LYS A 179 -14.85 -7.57 -31.74
CA LYS A 179 -15.32 -6.55 -30.80
C LYS A 179 -14.17 -6.05 -29.92
N ALA A 180 -13.32 -6.96 -29.44
CA ALA A 180 -12.14 -6.60 -28.67
C ALA A 180 -11.13 -5.84 -29.53
N THR A 181 -10.86 -6.29 -30.76
CA THR A 181 -9.98 -5.58 -31.70
C THR A 181 -10.47 -4.16 -31.97
N ALA A 182 -11.75 -3.97 -32.32
CA ALA A 182 -12.32 -2.64 -32.52
C ALA A 182 -12.25 -1.76 -31.24
N THR A 183 -12.33 -2.37 -30.06
CA THR A 183 -12.13 -1.66 -28.79
C THR A 183 -10.68 -1.20 -28.63
N LEU A 184 -9.71 -2.08 -28.87
CA LEU A 184 -8.28 -1.77 -28.79
C LEU A 184 -7.87 -0.70 -29.80
N ASP A 185 -8.42 -0.73 -31.01
CA ASP A 185 -8.20 0.28 -32.05
C ASP A 185 -8.72 1.67 -31.64
N SER A 186 -9.70 1.72 -30.74
CA SER A 186 -10.27 2.99 -30.23
C SER A 186 -9.48 3.58 -29.04
N VAL A 187 -8.53 2.83 -28.47
CA VAL A 187 -7.71 3.29 -27.34
C VAL A 187 -6.66 4.28 -27.85
N ASP A 188 -6.58 5.44 -27.22
CA ASP A 188 -5.51 6.41 -27.47
C ASP A 188 -4.23 6.02 -26.69
N TRP A 189 -3.53 4.99 -27.19
CA TRP A 189 -2.31 4.44 -26.59
C TRP A 189 -1.24 5.51 -26.36
N ASN A 190 -1.07 6.42 -27.32
CA ASN A 190 -0.09 7.49 -27.25
C ASN A 190 -0.39 8.44 -26.08
N SER A 191 -1.66 8.85 -25.89
CA SER A 191 -2.02 9.66 -24.72
C SER A 191 -1.80 8.89 -23.42
N TRP A 192 -2.16 7.62 -23.36
CA TRP A 192 -1.98 6.81 -22.14
C TRP A 192 -0.52 6.62 -21.76
N TYR A 193 0.38 6.44 -22.73
CA TYR A 193 1.80 6.22 -22.46
C TYR A 193 2.62 7.49 -22.25
N HIS A 194 2.25 8.59 -22.92
CA HIS A 194 3.17 9.73 -23.05
C HIS A 194 2.58 11.06 -22.58
N LYS A 195 1.25 11.21 -22.52
CA LYS A 195 0.65 12.50 -22.15
C LYS A 195 0.72 12.71 -20.63
N PRO A 196 1.25 13.85 -20.16
CA PRO A 196 1.27 14.15 -18.74
C PRO A 196 -0.13 14.53 -18.22
N GLY A 197 -0.30 14.42 -16.91
CA GLY A 197 -1.54 14.79 -16.22
C GLY A 197 -2.37 13.58 -15.83
N LEU A 198 -3.63 13.83 -15.46
CA LEU A 198 -4.54 12.76 -15.06
C LEU A 198 -5.12 12.06 -16.30
N PRO A 199 -5.20 10.72 -16.29
CA PRO A 199 -5.91 9.99 -17.34
C PRO A 199 -7.43 10.26 -17.26
N PRO A 200 -8.20 9.85 -18.28
CA PRO A 200 -9.66 9.89 -18.23
C PRO A 200 -10.18 9.24 -16.94
N LYS A 201 -11.02 9.97 -16.19
CA LYS A 201 -11.50 9.49 -14.89
C LYS A 201 -12.40 8.25 -15.09
N PRO A 202 -12.01 7.07 -14.57
CA PRO A 202 -12.86 5.90 -14.65
C PRO A 202 -14.10 6.08 -13.78
N SER A 203 -15.23 5.52 -14.24
CA SER A 203 -16.46 5.46 -13.45
C SER A 203 -16.36 4.28 -12.47
N PHE A 204 -16.04 4.54 -11.20
CA PHE A 204 -16.12 3.56 -10.12
C PHE A 204 -17.30 3.93 -9.22
N LYS A 205 -18.14 2.95 -8.90
CA LYS A 205 -19.22 3.07 -7.90
C LYS A 205 -19.11 1.93 -6.91
N SER A 206 -19.31 2.24 -5.65
CA SER A 206 -19.30 1.25 -4.56
C SER A 206 -20.14 1.78 -3.42
N ALA A 207 -21.08 0.96 -2.93
CA ALA A 207 -21.91 1.29 -1.78
C ALA A 207 -21.04 1.61 -0.54
N SER A 208 -19.99 0.82 -0.31
CA SER A 208 -19.04 1.06 0.78
C SER A 208 -18.30 2.40 0.68
N TYR A 209 -18.05 2.88 -0.55
CA TYR A 209 -17.47 4.22 -0.75
C TYR A 209 -18.49 5.33 -0.50
N GLU A 210 -19.74 5.13 -0.92
CA GLU A 210 -20.85 6.06 -0.70
C GLU A 210 -21.13 6.26 0.81
N GLU A 211 -21.15 5.19 1.60
CA GLU A 211 -21.26 5.25 3.06
C GLU A 211 -20.16 6.12 3.70
N CYS A 212 -18.92 5.98 3.23
CA CYS A 212 -17.77 6.75 3.74
C CYS A 212 -17.92 8.25 3.48
N ILE A 213 -18.32 8.64 2.26
CA ILE A 213 -18.47 10.05 1.89
C ILE A 213 -19.69 10.68 2.57
N GLU A 214 -20.77 9.92 2.77
CA GLU A 214 -21.96 10.40 3.47
C GLU A 214 -21.67 10.68 4.95
N LEU A 215 -20.97 9.76 5.63
CA LEU A 215 -20.57 9.99 7.02
C LEU A 215 -19.60 11.19 7.13
N ALA A 216 -18.64 11.31 6.21
CA ALA A 216 -17.74 12.47 6.17
C ALA A 216 -18.53 13.79 6.03
N ALA A 217 -19.55 13.84 5.17
CA ALA A 217 -20.40 15.02 5.01
C ALA A 217 -21.19 15.37 6.29
N LYS A 218 -21.69 14.36 7.03
CA LYS A 218 -22.36 14.58 8.34
C LYS A 218 -21.42 15.21 9.36
N TRP A 219 -20.17 14.73 9.44
CA TRP A 219 -19.14 15.29 10.32
C TRP A 219 -18.71 16.71 9.94
N MET A 220 -18.67 17.04 8.65
CA MET A 220 -18.36 18.40 8.19
C MET A 220 -19.47 19.41 8.56
N ASN A 221 -20.72 18.96 8.66
CA ASN A 221 -21.89 19.80 8.93
C ASN A 221 -22.33 19.80 10.41
N THR A 222 -21.56 19.20 11.32
CA THR A 222 -21.98 19.01 12.72
C THR A 222 -22.17 20.33 13.49
N GLU A 223 -21.56 21.45 13.07
CA GLU A 223 -21.84 22.77 13.66
C GLU A 223 -23.21 23.35 13.25
N SER A 224 -23.72 22.95 12.08
CA SER A 224 -24.92 23.54 11.46
C SER A 224 -26.15 22.64 11.52
N SER A 225 -25.99 21.35 11.80
CA SER A 225 -27.08 20.37 11.89
C SER A 225 -27.22 19.86 13.33
N SER A 226 -28.43 19.98 13.89
CA SER A 226 -28.79 19.43 15.20
C SER A 226 -29.04 17.93 15.20
N ASP A 227 -29.15 17.31 14.03
CA ASP A 227 -29.78 15.99 13.88
C ASP A 227 -28.76 14.85 13.83
N PHE A 228 -27.47 15.17 13.66
CA PHE A 228 -26.41 14.17 13.65
C PHE A 228 -25.76 14.03 15.03
N THR A 229 -26.00 12.87 15.66
CA THR A 229 -25.30 12.46 16.89
C THR A 229 -24.38 11.28 16.57
N PRO A 230 -23.05 11.45 16.57
CA PRO A 230 -22.13 10.38 16.23
C PRO A 230 -22.14 9.27 17.30
N ARG A 231 -22.06 8.02 16.85
CA ARG A 231 -22.08 6.82 17.69
C ARG A 231 -21.09 5.79 17.17
N ALA A 232 -20.52 4.97 18.04
CA ALA A 232 -19.53 3.94 17.62
C ALA A 232 -20.04 3.03 16.49
N HIS A 233 -21.35 2.79 16.43
CA HIS A 233 -22.01 2.00 15.38
C HIS A 233 -21.88 2.59 13.97
N ASP A 234 -21.62 3.90 13.81
CA ASP A 234 -21.54 4.53 12.49
C ASP A 234 -20.44 3.93 11.60
N VAL A 235 -19.43 3.30 12.20
CA VAL A 235 -18.29 2.66 11.53
C VAL A 235 -18.17 1.17 11.90
N GLU A 236 -19.21 0.58 12.49
CA GLU A 236 -19.20 -0.83 12.86
C GLU A 236 -19.19 -1.71 11.59
N GLY A 237 -18.27 -2.68 11.57
CA GLY A 237 -18.06 -3.55 10.40
C GLY A 237 -17.29 -2.91 9.25
N TRP A 238 -16.83 -1.67 9.39
CA TRP A 238 -15.98 -1.05 8.37
C TRP A 238 -14.59 -1.67 8.32
N THR A 239 -14.11 -1.89 7.10
CA THR A 239 -12.70 -2.20 6.84
C THR A 239 -11.80 -1.00 7.12
N ALA A 240 -10.49 -1.22 7.29
CA ALA A 240 -9.53 -0.12 7.40
C ALA A 240 -9.56 0.78 6.17
N GLY A 241 -9.81 0.22 4.98
CA GLY A 241 -9.96 0.98 3.73
C GLY A 241 -11.11 1.98 3.78
N GLN A 242 -12.25 1.61 4.36
CA GLN A 242 -13.39 2.51 4.55
C GLN A 242 -13.07 3.62 5.56
N VAL A 243 -12.49 3.27 6.71
CA VAL A 243 -12.06 4.27 7.71
C VAL A 243 -11.03 5.24 7.12
N ILE A 244 -10.05 4.74 6.36
CA ILE A 244 -9.06 5.54 5.63
C ILE A 244 -9.76 6.50 4.66
N THR A 245 -10.69 6.00 3.85
CA THR A 245 -11.43 6.80 2.87
C THR A 245 -12.21 7.92 3.56
N PHE A 246 -12.90 7.60 4.65
CA PHE A 246 -13.62 8.58 5.47
C PHE A 246 -12.69 9.67 6.04
N LEU A 247 -11.55 9.28 6.61
CA LEU A 247 -10.57 10.24 7.16
C LEU A 247 -9.91 11.10 6.09
N ASP A 248 -9.60 10.52 4.92
CA ASP A 248 -9.06 11.25 3.78
C ASP A 248 -10.08 12.28 3.27
N LYS A 249 -11.38 11.93 3.22
CA LYS A 249 -12.45 12.88 2.86
C LYS A 249 -12.62 14.03 3.84
N LEU A 250 -12.48 13.78 5.13
CA LEU A 250 -12.47 14.85 6.14
C LEU A 250 -11.23 15.74 6.01
N SER A 251 -10.08 15.14 5.64
CA SER A 251 -8.81 15.85 5.51
C SER A 251 -8.74 16.70 4.24
N ASP A 252 -9.38 16.27 3.15
CA ASP A 252 -9.44 16.96 1.85
C ASP A 252 -10.47 18.10 1.82
N ALA A 253 -11.32 18.22 2.84
CA ALA A 253 -12.30 19.28 2.95
C ALA A 253 -11.62 20.66 3.01
N SER A 254 -12.22 21.67 2.38
CA SER A 254 -11.70 23.05 2.37
C SER A 254 -11.68 23.71 3.75
N LYS A 255 -12.58 23.27 4.65
CA LYS A 255 -12.67 23.72 6.04
C LYS A 255 -12.29 22.55 6.97
N SER A 256 -11.26 22.75 7.79
CA SER A 256 -10.92 21.78 8.85
C SER A 256 -12.05 21.64 9.86
N ILE A 257 -12.28 20.42 10.34
CA ILE A 257 -13.17 20.20 11.50
C ILE A 257 -12.60 20.91 12.74
N PRO A 258 -13.42 21.50 13.62
CA PRO A 258 -12.93 22.09 14.87
C PRO A 258 -12.30 21.05 15.81
N SER A 259 -11.32 21.46 16.63
CA SER A 259 -10.59 20.57 17.56
C SER A 259 -11.51 19.73 18.47
N LYS A 260 -12.62 20.32 18.96
CA LYS A 260 -13.63 19.59 19.76
C LYS A 260 -14.15 18.34 19.04
N TYR A 261 -14.46 18.46 17.74
CA TYR A 261 -14.98 17.36 16.94
C TYR A 261 -13.90 16.35 16.60
N SER A 262 -12.65 16.77 16.40
CA SER A 262 -11.52 15.84 16.20
C SER A 262 -11.33 14.91 17.40
N LYS A 263 -11.33 15.46 18.62
CA LYS A 263 -11.22 14.67 19.86
C LYS A 263 -12.39 13.71 20.05
N MET A 264 -13.60 14.19 19.74
CA MET A 264 -14.81 13.37 19.81
C MET A 264 -14.75 12.21 18.79
N LEU A 265 -14.33 12.48 17.56
CA LEU A 265 -14.13 11.50 16.49
C LEU A 265 -13.11 10.42 16.90
N GLY A 266 -11.97 10.83 17.47
CA GLY A 266 -10.95 9.89 17.96
C GLY A 266 -11.44 9.00 19.10
N SER A 267 -12.31 9.52 19.97
CA SER A 267 -12.86 8.79 21.12
C SER A 267 -13.99 7.83 20.72
N ILE A 268 -14.94 8.29 19.91
CA ILE A 268 -16.13 7.53 19.51
C ILE A 268 -15.76 6.37 18.60
N TYR A 269 -14.89 6.60 17.61
CA TYR A 269 -14.48 5.59 16.63
C TYR A 269 -13.19 4.85 17.01
N GLY A 270 -12.63 5.10 18.20
CA GLY A 270 -11.44 4.40 18.69
C GLY A 270 -10.15 4.69 17.93
N LEU A 271 -10.10 5.72 17.09
CA LEU A 271 -8.97 6.03 16.21
C LEU A 271 -7.69 6.40 16.98
N ALA A 272 -7.83 6.95 18.18
CA ALA A 272 -6.68 7.28 19.04
C ALA A 272 -6.01 6.03 19.64
N ARG A 273 -6.68 4.88 19.64
CA ARG A 273 -6.19 3.62 20.24
C ARG A 273 -5.84 2.55 19.21
N THR A 274 -6.06 2.81 17.92
CA THR A 274 -5.77 1.84 16.86
C THR A 274 -4.27 1.58 16.77
N LYS A 275 -3.91 0.31 16.54
CA LYS A 275 -2.54 -0.09 16.20
C LYS A 275 -2.27 -0.01 14.69
N ASN A 276 -3.30 0.25 13.88
CA ASN A 276 -3.15 0.39 12.45
C ASN A 276 -2.54 1.75 12.09
N PHE A 277 -1.29 1.74 11.61
CA PHE A 277 -0.54 2.95 11.30
C PHE A 277 -1.16 3.79 10.17
N GLU A 278 -1.89 3.16 9.24
CA GLU A 278 -2.58 3.87 8.16
C GLU A 278 -3.75 4.72 8.70
N ILE A 279 -4.49 4.19 9.68
CA ILE A 279 -5.60 4.91 10.32
C ILE A 279 -5.06 5.94 11.31
N LEU A 280 -4.15 5.52 12.20
CA LEU A 280 -3.61 6.38 13.25
C LEU A 280 -2.92 7.62 12.66
N SER A 281 -2.07 7.44 11.64
CA SER A 281 -1.40 8.58 11.01
C SER A 281 -2.38 9.60 10.42
N ARG A 282 -3.48 9.16 9.79
CA ARG A 282 -4.52 10.06 9.26
C ARG A 282 -5.27 10.79 10.36
N TYR A 283 -5.61 10.10 11.43
CA TYR A 283 -6.25 10.71 12.59
C TYR A 283 -5.35 11.78 13.26
N LEU A 284 -4.06 11.47 13.45
CA LEU A 284 -3.09 12.42 14.00
C LEU A 284 -2.98 13.68 13.13
N ARG A 285 -2.88 13.48 11.80
CA ARG A 285 -2.84 14.58 10.82
C ARG A 285 -4.10 15.43 10.83
N LEU A 286 -5.27 14.79 10.80
CA LEU A 286 -6.56 15.46 10.90
C LEU A 286 -6.64 16.33 12.16
N SER A 287 -6.23 15.78 13.31
CA SER A 287 -6.23 16.49 14.60
C SER A 287 -5.29 17.71 14.60
N MET A 288 -4.10 17.59 14.02
CA MET A 288 -3.18 18.73 13.88
C MET A 288 -3.74 19.81 12.96
N ARG A 289 -4.40 19.45 11.85
CA ARG A 289 -5.11 20.39 10.96
C ARG A 289 -6.28 21.09 11.64
N SER A 290 -6.90 20.43 12.61
CA SER A 290 -7.90 21.00 13.52
C SER A 290 -7.31 21.91 14.61
N LYS A 291 -5.99 22.15 14.57
CA LYS A 291 -5.21 22.94 15.55
C LYS A 291 -5.23 22.37 16.97
N ASP A 292 -5.44 21.06 17.11
CA ASP A 292 -5.37 20.38 18.38
C ASP A 292 -3.90 20.17 18.79
N LYS A 293 -3.46 20.85 19.85
CA LYS A 293 -2.09 20.72 20.36
C LYS A 293 -1.92 19.54 21.31
N ASP A 294 -3.02 18.99 21.83
CA ASP A 294 -2.96 17.91 22.82
C ASP A 294 -2.53 16.58 22.17
N ILE A 295 -2.58 16.50 20.83
CA ILE A 295 -2.15 15.33 20.06
C ILE A 295 -0.63 15.23 19.85
N LEU A 296 0.13 16.30 20.15
CA LEU A 296 1.58 16.34 19.90
C LEU A 296 2.37 15.21 20.60
N PRO A 297 2.07 14.83 21.86
CA PRO A 297 2.72 13.67 22.48
C PRO A 297 2.48 12.36 21.71
N ASP A 298 1.26 12.13 21.20
CA ASP A 298 0.94 10.94 20.41
C ASP A 298 1.69 10.94 19.07
N VAL A 299 1.85 12.11 18.45
CA VAL A 299 2.68 12.29 17.24
C VAL A 299 4.15 11.96 17.52
N GLU A 300 4.70 12.38 18.66
CA GLU A 300 6.08 12.05 19.04
C GLU A 300 6.28 10.55 19.23
N VAL A 301 5.33 9.87 19.89
CA VAL A 301 5.35 8.42 20.08
C VAL A 301 5.29 7.72 18.73
N PHE A 302 4.37 8.11 17.85
CA PHE A 302 4.23 7.54 16.52
C PHE A 302 5.51 7.69 15.68
N LEU A 303 6.10 8.89 15.65
CA LEU A 303 7.35 9.17 14.93
C LEU A 303 8.55 8.39 15.47
N GLY A 304 8.53 8.01 16.75
CA GLY A 304 9.54 7.14 17.36
C GLY A 304 9.42 5.66 16.96
N GLN A 305 8.27 5.23 16.44
CA GLN A 305 7.97 3.83 16.14
C GLN A 305 8.23 3.44 14.68
N THR A 306 8.24 4.41 13.74
CA THR A 306 8.38 4.11 12.32
C THR A 306 9.30 5.08 11.58
N GLY A 307 10.09 4.53 10.66
CA GLY A 307 10.91 5.30 9.72
C GLY A 307 10.30 5.43 8.33
N ARG A 308 9.05 4.99 8.11
CA ARG A 308 8.43 4.96 6.78
C ARG A 308 8.04 6.37 6.33
N MET A 309 8.69 6.84 5.25
CA MET A 309 8.52 8.21 4.74
C MET A 309 7.07 8.58 4.44
N LYS A 310 6.24 7.61 4.04
CA LYS A 310 4.79 7.79 3.84
C LYS A 310 4.11 8.46 5.04
N PHE A 311 4.49 8.10 6.26
CA PHE A 311 3.92 8.69 7.49
C PHE A 311 4.81 9.79 8.06
N VAL A 312 6.12 9.54 8.09
CA VAL A 312 7.07 10.43 8.76
C VAL A 312 7.09 11.82 8.12
N ARG A 313 7.10 11.92 6.78
CA ARG A 313 7.17 13.23 6.12
C ARG A 313 5.93 14.09 6.39
N PRO A 314 4.69 13.63 6.13
CA PRO A 314 3.51 14.43 6.44
C PRO A 314 3.41 14.83 7.91
N LEU A 315 3.78 13.93 8.82
CA LEU A 315 3.78 14.20 10.27
C LEU A 315 4.92 15.11 10.73
N PHE A 316 5.90 15.45 9.89
CA PHE A 316 6.84 16.55 10.16
C PHE A 316 6.43 17.85 9.44
N GLU A 317 5.81 17.76 8.26
CA GLU A 317 5.29 18.93 7.52
C GLU A 317 4.16 19.64 8.29
N GLU A 318 3.22 18.90 8.87
CA GLU A 318 2.06 19.49 9.55
C GLU A 318 2.40 20.18 10.90
N PRO A 319 3.21 19.59 11.81
CA PRO A 319 3.63 20.30 13.01
C PRO A 319 4.52 21.51 12.77
N LEU A 320 5.26 21.59 11.65
CA LEU A 320 6.04 22.80 11.36
C LEU A 320 5.15 24.05 11.26
N ALA A 321 3.89 23.88 10.83
CA ALA A 321 2.89 24.94 10.82
C ALA A 321 2.25 25.21 12.20
N LEU A 322 2.30 24.25 13.14
CA LEU A 322 1.62 24.32 14.44
C LEU A 322 2.57 24.68 15.60
N ASN A 323 3.75 24.07 15.63
CA ASN A 323 4.79 24.20 16.66
C ASN A 323 6.17 23.75 16.12
N GLN A 324 6.93 24.71 15.57
CA GLN A 324 8.27 24.46 15.02
C GLN A 324 9.26 23.91 16.05
N THR A 325 9.21 24.38 17.31
CA THR A 325 10.09 23.91 18.39
C THR A 325 9.89 22.42 18.66
N PHE A 326 8.64 21.95 18.67
CA PHE A 326 8.32 20.53 18.82
C PHE A 326 8.92 19.71 17.67
N ALA A 327 8.69 20.11 16.42
CA ALA A 327 9.22 19.41 15.25
C ALA A 327 10.76 19.28 15.29
N HIS A 328 11.46 20.37 15.63
CA HIS A 328 12.92 20.36 15.75
C HIS A 328 13.41 19.43 16.86
N LYS A 329 12.79 19.48 18.04
CA LYS A 329 13.15 18.63 19.18
C LYS A 329 12.94 17.15 18.85
N THR A 330 11.79 16.80 18.27
CA THR A 330 11.44 15.44 17.87
C THR A 330 12.39 14.90 16.81
N PHE A 331 12.75 15.71 15.80
CA PHE A 331 13.73 15.32 14.78
C PHE A 331 15.10 15.01 15.41
N LEU A 332 15.61 15.90 16.28
CA LEU A 332 16.91 15.69 16.94
C LEU A 332 16.93 14.43 17.81
N LYS A 333 15.82 14.11 18.47
CA LYS A 333 15.66 12.93 19.31
C LYS A 333 15.81 11.63 18.52
N TYR A 334 15.16 11.52 17.35
CA TYR A 334 15.07 10.25 16.61
C TYR A 334 16.02 10.13 15.40
N ARG A 335 16.72 11.20 15.00
CA ARG A 335 17.57 11.20 13.79
C ARG A 335 18.61 10.06 13.73
N ASN A 336 19.11 9.60 14.88
CA ASN A 336 20.14 8.56 14.93
C ASN A 336 19.55 7.13 14.78
N SER A 337 18.26 6.97 15.06
CA SER A 337 17.54 5.70 14.93
C SER A 337 16.90 5.53 13.54
N CYS A 338 16.79 6.62 12.78
CA CYS A 338 16.25 6.63 11.43
C CYS A 338 17.32 6.32 10.37
N HIS A 339 16.89 5.71 9.27
CA HIS A 339 17.75 5.50 8.11
C HIS A 339 18.21 6.83 7.49
N LEU A 340 19.44 6.86 6.95
CA LEU A 340 20.07 8.07 6.39
C LEU A 340 19.20 8.81 5.37
N THR A 341 18.55 8.09 4.45
CA THR A 341 17.61 8.70 3.48
C THR A 341 16.45 9.42 4.17
N CYS A 342 15.90 8.85 5.24
CA CYS A 342 14.81 9.45 6.01
C CYS A 342 15.29 10.74 6.68
N VAL A 343 16.45 10.70 7.34
CA VAL A 343 17.09 11.87 7.95
C VAL A 343 17.31 12.99 6.91
N ARG A 344 17.86 12.65 5.73
CA ARG A 344 18.13 13.62 4.66
C ARG A 344 16.84 14.29 4.16
N LEU A 345 15.78 13.51 3.93
CA LEU A 345 14.51 14.04 3.43
C LEU A 345 13.82 14.94 4.47
N ILE A 346 13.82 14.56 5.75
CA ILE A 346 13.24 15.40 6.81
C ILE A 346 14.02 16.70 6.99
N LYS A 347 15.36 16.67 6.92
CA LYS A 347 16.16 17.91 6.91
C LYS A 347 15.71 18.86 5.81
N GLY A 348 15.53 18.35 4.59
CA GLY A 348 15.03 19.14 3.46
C GLY A 348 13.63 19.74 3.69
N VAL A 349 12.74 19.03 4.42
CA VAL A 349 11.43 19.57 4.83
C VAL A 349 11.59 20.70 5.85
N MET A 350 12.46 20.53 6.84
CA MET A 350 12.71 21.55 7.87
C MET A 350 13.39 22.80 7.32
N ASP A 351 14.32 22.66 6.39
CA ASP A 351 15.06 23.77 5.80
C ASP A 351 14.19 24.62 4.85
N LYS A 352 13.14 24.05 4.23
CA LYS A 352 12.16 24.80 3.41
C LYS A 352 11.22 25.68 4.23
N ASN A 353 11.14 25.47 5.54
CA ASN A 353 10.23 26.18 6.46
C ASN A 353 11.00 27.10 7.44
N LYS A 354 12.27 27.38 7.17
CA LYS A 354 13.02 28.51 7.74
C LYS A 354 12.77 29.74 6.90
#